data_AF-A0AAX4H6D5-F1
#
_entry.id   AF-A0AAX4H6D5-F1
#
_cell.length_a   1.000
_cell.length_b   1.000
_cell.length_c   1.000
_cell.angle_alpha   90.00
_cell.angle_beta   90.00
_cell.angle_gamma   90.00
#
_symmetry.space_group_name_H-M   'P 1'
#
loop_
_entity.id
_entity.type
_entity.pdbx_description
1 polymer ?
#
loop_
_entity_poly.entity_id
_entity_poly.type
_entity_poly.pdbx_seq_one_letter_code
_entity_poly.pdbx_strand_id
1 'polypeptide(L)' 'MFSALIKRNSLYVATIFTGAFAFQAFFDATLTKWYENHNKGKLWHDVRGKFVEGAGDEDDE' A
#
# COMPACT_ATOMS: atom_id res chain seq x y z
N MET A 1 2.30 21.72 25.10
CA MET A 1 2.16 21.27 23.69
C MET A 1 0.78 20.63 23.45
N PHE A 2 0.37 19.63 24.24
CA PHE A 2 -0.96 19.00 24.15
C PHE A 2 -2.15 19.96 24.32
N SER A 3 -2.08 20.87 25.28
CA SER A 3 -3.18 21.77 25.67
C SER A 3 -3.42 22.94 24.70
N ALA A 4 -2.50 23.21 23.77
CA ALA A 4 -2.65 24.28 22.77
C ALA A 4 -3.43 23.80 21.52
N LEU A 5 -3.30 22.52 21.15
CA LEU A 5 -3.93 21.95 19.96
C LEU A 5 -5.38 21.49 20.21
N ILE A 6 -5.74 21.28 21.48
CA ILE A 6 -6.98 20.59 21.89
C ILE A 6 -8.06 21.56 22.42
N LYS A 7 -7.73 22.84 22.63
CA LYS A 7 -8.65 23.79 23.29
C LYS A 7 -9.89 24.20 22.48
N ARG A 8 -10.02 23.84 21.20
CA ARG A 8 -11.17 24.21 20.34
C ARG A 8 -11.86 22.98 19.76
N ASN A 9 -13.05 22.68 20.29
CA ASN A 9 -13.86 21.51 19.98
C ASN A 9 -14.16 21.32 18.47
N SER A 10 -14.18 22.39 17.66
CA SER A 10 -14.44 22.30 16.21
C SER A 10 -13.23 21.91 15.36
N LEU A 11 -12.01 22.03 15.89
CA LEU A 11 -10.78 21.70 15.17
C LEU A 11 -10.47 20.20 15.17
N TYR A 12 -11.11 19.46 16.07
CA TYR A 12 -10.91 18.03 16.26
C TYR A 12 -11.24 17.21 15.01
N VAL A 13 -12.45 17.36 14.48
CA VAL A 13 -12.92 16.56 13.34
C VAL A 13 -12.09 16.85 12.10
N ALA A 14 -11.81 18.13 11.81
CA ALA A 14 -10.96 18.52 10.70
C ALA A 14 -9.54 17.93 10.82
N THR A 15 -8.93 18.02 12.00
CA THR A 15 -7.59 17.47 12.25
C THR A 15 -7.56 15.95 12.10
N ILE A 16 -8.57 15.26 12.63
CA ILE A 16 -8.70 13.80 12.51
C ILE A 16 -8.85 13.40 11.04
N PHE A 17 -9.71 14.08 10.27
CA PHE A 17 -9.90 13.75 8.85
C PHE A 17 -8.66 14.04 8.02
N THR A 18 -8.04 15.21 8.18
CA THR A 18 -6.78 15.51 7.47
C THR A 18 -5.69 14.51 7.85
N GLY A 19 -5.57 14.17 9.13
CA GLY A 19 -4.63 13.15 9.60
C GLY A 19 -4.93 11.77 9.02
N ALA A 20 -6.20 11.36 8.96
CA ALA A 20 -6.61 10.06 8.41
C ALA A 20 -6.29 9.95 6.92
N PHE A 21 -6.58 10.97 6.10
CA PHE A 21 -6.26 10.93 4.67
C PHE A 21 -4.75 10.91 4.41
N ALA A 22 -3.98 11.71 5.15
CA ALA A 22 -2.53 11.73 5.03
C ALA A 22 -1.91 10.39 5.50
N PHE A 23 -2.40 9.86 6.62
CA PHE A 23 -1.93 8.59 7.17
C PHE A 23 -2.27 7.42 6.24
N GLN A 24 -3.49 7.36 5.70
CA GLN A 24 -3.93 6.28 4.83
C GLN A 24 -3.00 6.11 3.63
N ALA A 25 -2.73 7.18 2.88
CA ALA A 25 -1.88 7.12 1.69
C ALA A 25 -0.43 6.69 2.04
N PHE A 26 0.12 7.23 3.12
CA PHE A 26 1.46 6.89 3.57
C PHE A 26 1.56 5.43 4.05
N PHE A 27 0.59 5.00 4.86
CA PHE A 27 0.56 3.69 5.47
C PHE A 27 0.36 2.59 4.43
N ASP A 28 -0.57 2.79 3.49
CA ASP A 28 -0.85 1.86 2.40
C ASP A 28 0.40 1.61 1.53
N ALA A 29 1.05 2.68 1.07
CA ALA A 29 2.26 2.58 0.26
C ALA A 29 3.41 1.88 1.02
N THR A 30 3.59 2.22 2.29
CA THR A 30 4.68 1.67 3.12
C THR A 30 4.47 0.19 3.39
N LEU A 31 3.27 -0.20 3.82
CA LEU A 31 2.98 -1.59 4.12
C LEU A 31 2.94 -2.46 2.88
N THR A 32 2.38 -1.96 1.77
CA THR A 32 2.39 -2.67 0.49
C THR A 32 3.82 -2.97 0.06
N LYS A 33 4.68 -1.95 0.05
CA LYS A 33 6.10 -2.13 -0.29
C LYS A 33 6.82 -3.09 0.64
N TRP A 34 6.56 -3.02 1.95
CA TRP A 34 7.12 -3.96 2.91
C TRP A 34 6.65 -5.40 2.64
N TYR A 35 5.35 -5.58 2.41
CA TYR A 35 4.74 -6.88 2.16
C TYR A 35 5.24 -7.52 0.86
N GLU A 36 5.31 -6.75 -0.22
CA GLU A 36 5.86 -7.18 -1.50
C GLU A 36 7.34 -7.59 -1.36
N ASN A 37 8.15 -6.77 -0.70
CA ASN A 37 9.55 -7.09 -0.47
C ASN A 37 9.73 -8.34 0.41
N HIS A 38 8.89 -8.51 1.43
CA HIS A 38 8.92 -9.67 2.31
C HIS A 38 8.51 -10.96 1.59
N ASN A 39 7.57 -10.88 0.63
CA ASN A 39 7.08 -12.02 -0.12
C ASN A 39 7.70 -12.14 -1.52
N LYS A 40 8.77 -11.41 -1.81
CA LYS A 40 9.42 -11.34 -3.12
C LYS A 40 9.67 -12.75 -3.69
N GLY A 41 9.28 -12.95 -4.94
CA GLY A 41 9.39 -14.23 -5.65
C GLY A 41 8.23 -15.18 -5.42
N LYS A 42 7.27 -14.83 -4.54
CA LYS A 42 6.02 -15.59 -4.33
C LYS A 42 4.80 -14.87 -4.91
N LEU A 43 4.89 -13.56 -5.18
CA LEU A 43 3.75 -12.81 -5.72
C LEU A 43 3.52 -13.20 -7.18
N TRP A 44 2.26 -13.18 -7.60
CA TRP A 44 1.89 -13.49 -8.99
C TRP A 44 2.68 -12.63 -9.99
N HIS A 45 2.86 -11.33 -9.73
CA HIS A 45 3.65 -10.47 -10.60
C HIS A 45 5.11 -10.96 -10.75
N ASP A 46 5.71 -11.51 -9.70
CA ASP A 46 7.08 -12.03 -9.76
C ASP A 46 7.19 -13.34 -10.54
N VAL A 47 6.15 -14.18 -10.51
CA VAL A 47 6.19 -15.56 -11.07
C VAL A 47 5.48 -15.72 -12.41
N ARG A 48 4.58 -14.80 -12.78
CA ARG A 48 3.74 -14.91 -13.98
C ARG A 48 4.50 -15.05 -15.29
N GLY A 49 5.70 -14.47 -15.39
CA GLY A 49 6.53 -14.59 -16.59
C GLY A 49 6.77 -16.04 -17.00
N LYS A 50 7.01 -16.92 -16.02
CA LYS A 50 7.23 -18.35 -16.23
C LYS A 50 6.05 -19.10 -16.82
N PHE A 51 4.83 -18.61 -16.57
CA PHE A 51 3.60 -19.28 -17.01
C PHE A 51 3.05 -18.65 -18.30
N VAL A 52 3.28 -17.36 -18.51
CA VAL A 52 2.82 -16.65 -19.71
C VAL A 52 3.76 -16.87 -20.89
N GLU A 53 5.07 -16.99 -20.66
CA GLU A 53 6.02 -17.43 -21.71
C GLU A 53 5.84 -18.92 -22.04
N GLY A 54 5.67 -19.77 -21.02
CA GLY A 54 5.41 -21.21 -21.24
C GLY A 54 4.10 -21.51 -21.96
N ALA A 55 3.07 -20.65 -21.83
CA ALA A 55 1.83 -20.77 -22.60
C ALA A 55 1.91 -20.19 -24.01
N GLY A 56 2.98 -19.47 -24.36
CA GLY A 56 3.23 -18.96 -25.72
C GLY A 56 4.10 -19.90 -26.56
N ASP A 57 4.97 -20.69 -25.92
CA ASP A 57 5.86 -21.64 -26.60
C ASP A 57 5.21 -23.02 -26.84
N GLU A 58 4.11 -23.37 -26.16
CA GLU A 58 3.38 -24.65 -26.36
C GLU A 58 2.36 -24.63 -27.52
N ASP A 59 2.08 -23.46 -28.13
CA ASP A 59 1.16 -23.31 -29.28
C ASP A 59 1.90 -23.23 -30.64
N ASP A 60 3.25 -23.23 -30.64
CA ASP A 60 4.12 -23.12 -31.83
C ASP A 60 4.84 -24.44 -32.22
N GLU A 61 4.43 -25.61 -31.71
CA GLU A 61 4.80 -26.96 -32.23
C GLU A 61 3.60 -27.84 -32.62
#